data_AF-Q30TY8-F1
#
_entry.id   AF-Q30TY8-F1
#
_cell.length_a   1.000
_cell.length_b   1.000
_cell.length_c   1.000
_cell.angle_alpha   90.00
_cell.angle_beta   90.00
_cell.angle_gamma   90.00
#
_symmetry.space_group_name_H-M   'P 1'
#
loop_
_entity.id
_entity.type
_entity.pdbx_description
1 polymer ?
#
loop_
_entity_poly.entity_id
_entity_poly.type
_entity_poly.pdbx_seq_one_letter_code
_entity_poly.pdbx_strand_id
1 'polypeptide(L)'
;MSKSKTLIKIKPNTYKNGDVVKVSFMVMHPMETGLRKDKKTGEVIPADYIKSAKFEYNGKVFTTMNIWETLSVNPVITTYMTIDGAGSLKVTFTDSKGTVEESSEEIKPKG
;
A
#
# COMPACT_ATOMS: atom_id res chain seq x y z
N MET A 1 -12.90 11.78 -8.98
CA MET A 1 -12.08 11.34 -7.84
C MET A 1 -10.79 10.76 -8.40
N SER A 2 -9.67 11.42 -8.19
CA SER A 2 -8.37 10.99 -8.69
C SER A 2 -7.96 9.73 -7.93
N LYS A 3 -7.97 8.56 -8.57
CA LYS A 3 -7.35 7.36 -7.99
C LYS A 3 -5.92 7.71 -7.59
N SER A 4 -5.56 7.45 -6.35
CA SER A 4 -4.19 7.60 -5.89
C SER A 4 -3.31 6.66 -6.71
N LYS A 5 -2.19 7.15 -7.23
CA LYS A 5 -1.33 6.33 -8.07
C LYS A 5 -0.61 5.30 -7.21
N THR A 6 -1.06 4.06 -7.28
CA THR A 6 -0.44 2.92 -6.60
C THR A 6 0.50 2.16 -7.51
N LEU A 7 1.54 1.56 -6.94
CA LEU A 7 2.49 0.70 -7.64
C LEU A 7 2.80 -0.52 -6.78
N ILE A 8 2.52 -1.70 -7.31
CA ILE A 8 2.90 -2.98 -6.71
C ILE A 8 4.16 -3.47 -7.43
N LYS A 9 5.19 -3.81 -6.65
CA LYS A 9 6.44 -4.40 -7.14
C LYS A 9 6.67 -5.72 -6.43
N ILE A 10 6.86 -6.79 -7.20
CA ILE A 10 7.16 -8.11 -6.67
C ILE A 10 8.59 -8.45 -7.08
N LYS A 11 9.42 -8.86 -6.12
CA LYS A 11 10.79 -9.32 -6.36
C LYS A 11 11.04 -10.66 -5.66
N PRO A 12 11.76 -11.60 -6.28
CA PRO A 12 12.31 -11.56 -7.65
C PRO A 12 11.20 -11.54 -8.72
N ASN A 13 11.51 -11.13 -9.96
CA ASN A 13 10.54 -11.13 -11.07
C ASN A 13 10.16 -12.55 -11.53
N THR A 14 10.91 -13.54 -11.08
CA THR A 14 10.72 -14.96 -11.34
C THR A 14 10.74 -15.70 -10.02
N TYR A 15 9.65 -16.38 -9.71
CA TYR A 15 9.41 -17.12 -8.48
C TYR A 15 8.64 -18.40 -8.80
N LYS A 16 8.87 -19.45 -8.01
CA LYS A 16 8.18 -20.75 -8.09
C LYS A 16 7.20 -20.90 -6.93
N ASN A 17 6.37 -21.94 -7.01
CA ASN A 17 5.51 -22.30 -5.88
C ASN A 17 6.39 -22.73 -4.70
N GLY A 18 6.11 -22.17 -3.52
CA GLY A 18 6.89 -22.33 -2.29
C GLY A 18 7.97 -21.27 -2.07
N ASP A 19 8.23 -20.39 -3.04
CA ASP A 19 9.23 -19.33 -2.87
C ASP A 19 8.69 -18.15 -2.07
N VAL A 20 9.55 -17.55 -1.23
CA VAL A 20 9.26 -16.30 -0.54
C VAL A 20 9.57 -15.14 -1.47
N VAL A 21 8.55 -14.34 -1.80
CA VAL A 21 8.71 -13.12 -2.59
C VAL A 21 8.57 -11.89 -1.72
N LYS A 22 9.28 -10.84 -2.11
CA LYS A 22 9.20 -9.50 -1.57
C LYS A 22 8.13 -8.72 -2.33
N VAL A 23 7.08 -8.33 -1.64
CA VAL A 23 6.00 -7.49 -2.16
C VAL A 23 6.19 -6.07 -1.62
N SER A 24 6.48 -5.14 -2.52
CA SER A 24 6.58 -3.71 -2.22
C SER A 24 5.39 -2.98 -2.82
N PHE A 25 4.56 -2.40 -1.97
CA PHE A 25 3.45 -1.53 -2.35
C PHE A 25 3.82 -0.07 -2.08
N MET A 26 3.81 0.74 -3.13
CA MET A 26 4.00 2.18 -3.06
C MET A 26 2.69 2.86 -3.42
N VAL A 27 2.34 3.88 -2.66
CA VAL A 27 1.14 4.68 -2.91
C VAL A 27 1.55 6.15 -2.93
N MET A 28 1.22 6.85 -4.02
CA MET A 28 1.43 8.29 -4.08
C MET A 28 0.42 9.00 -3.20
N HIS A 29 0.87 9.41 -2.00
CA HIS A 29 0.04 10.07 -1.00
C HIS A 29 0.83 11.20 -0.32
N PRO A 30 0.22 12.37 -0.07
CA PRO A 30 0.88 13.52 0.55
C PRO A 30 1.31 13.28 2.01
N MET A 31 0.63 12.38 2.74
CA MET A 31 0.92 12.05 4.15
C MET A 31 1.06 13.32 5.02
N GLU A 32 0.04 14.17 4.98
CA GLU A 32 0.01 15.38 5.81
C GLU A 32 -0.29 15.01 7.26
N THR A 33 0.59 15.45 8.16
CA THR A 33 0.53 15.16 9.60
C THR A 33 -0.55 15.97 10.34
N GLY A 34 -1.09 17.01 9.72
CA GLY A 34 -1.96 17.95 10.41
C GLY A 34 -1.22 19.02 11.23
N LEU A 35 0.12 18.99 11.24
CA LEU A 35 0.96 19.91 12.03
C LEU A 35 1.53 21.06 11.19
N ARG A 36 1.45 20.93 9.86
CA ARG A 36 1.97 21.93 8.92
C ARG A 36 0.97 23.06 8.76
N LYS A 37 1.45 24.30 8.90
CA LYS A 37 0.69 25.49 8.54
C LYS A 37 0.96 25.89 7.10
N ASP A 38 -0.08 26.30 6.39
CA ASP A 38 0.07 26.89 5.08
C ASP A 38 0.77 28.25 5.22
N LYS A 39 1.86 28.47 4.46
CA LYS A 39 2.65 29.70 4.56
C LYS A 39 1.94 30.94 4.00
N LYS A 40 0.92 30.76 3.17
CA LYS A 40 0.16 31.84 2.52
C LYS A 40 -1.09 32.21 3.32
N THR A 41 -1.80 31.22 3.89
CA THR A 41 -3.04 31.48 4.65
C THR A 41 -2.85 31.47 6.16
N GLY A 42 -1.76 30.88 6.67
CA GLY A 42 -1.51 30.72 8.11
C GLY A 42 -2.35 29.63 8.78
N GLU A 43 -3.25 28.99 8.03
CA GLU A 43 -4.14 27.94 8.52
C GLU A 43 -3.42 26.60 8.65
N VAL A 44 -3.94 25.75 9.55
CA VAL A 44 -3.43 24.39 9.76
C VAL A 44 -3.97 23.50 8.64
N ILE A 45 -3.07 22.81 7.94
CA ILE A 45 -3.46 21.84 6.91
C ILE A 45 -4.05 20.63 7.62
N PRO A 46 -5.26 20.16 7.26
CA PRO A 46 -5.86 18.98 7.90
C PRO A 46 -4.99 17.73 7.72
N ALA A 47 -5.00 16.85 8.73
CA ALA A 47 -4.27 15.59 8.65
C ALA A 47 -4.84 14.68 7.54
N ASP A 48 -3.98 14.25 6.64
CA ASP A 48 -4.30 13.48 5.44
C ASP A 48 -3.29 12.35 5.27
N TYR A 49 -3.57 11.20 5.86
CA TYR A 49 -2.61 10.09 5.94
C TYR A 49 -3.31 8.73 5.89
N ILE A 50 -2.62 7.76 5.30
CA ILE A 50 -3.09 6.39 5.24
C ILE A 50 -3.14 5.80 6.65
N LYS A 51 -4.31 5.34 7.10
CA LYS A 51 -4.53 4.72 8.42
C LYS A 51 -4.26 3.22 8.42
N SER A 52 -4.61 2.53 7.34
CA SER A 52 -4.42 1.08 7.26
C SER A 52 -4.16 0.63 5.84
N ALA A 53 -3.36 -0.42 5.71
CA ALA A 53 -3.14 -1.15 4.46
C ALA A 53 -3.30 -2.64 4.73
N LYS A 54 -4.21 -3.27 3.98
CA LYS A 54 -4.55 -4.68 4.06
C LYS A 54 -4.10 -5.37 2.78
N PHE A 55 -3.33 -6.44 2.94
CA PHE A 55 -2.79 -7.23 1.85
C PHE A 55 -3.45 -8.60 1.84
N GLU A 56 -4.05 -8.93 0.72
CA GLU A 56 -4.79 -10.16 0.48
C GLU A 56 -4.19 -10.88 -0.72
N TYR A 57 -4.02 -12.19 -0.59
CA TYR A 57 -3.56 -13.05 -1.67
C TYR A 57 -4.54 -14.20 -1.83
N ASN A 58 -5.10 -14.37 -3.02
CA ASN A 58 -6.15 -15.38 -3.30
C ASN A 58 -7.32 -15.32 -2.30
N GLY A 59 -7.73 -14.10 -1.92
CA GLY A 59 -8.81 -13.86 -0.95
C GLY A 59 -8.43 -14.11 0.51
N LYS A 60 -7.19 -14.52 0.79
CA LYS A 60 -6.69 -14.70 2.16
C LYS A 60 -5.85 -13.51 2.58
N VAL A 61 -6.25 -12.88 3.68
CA VAL A 61 -5.48 -11.80 4.30
C VAL A 61 -4.21 -12.40 4.89
N PHE A 62 -3.05 -11.97 4.41
CA PHE A 62 -1.77 -12.43 4.95
C PHE A 62 -1.07 -11.35 5.77
N THR A 63 -1.38 -10.08 5.55
CA THR A 63 -0.79 -8.96 6.30
C THR A 63 -1.76 -7.80 6.38
N THR A 64 -1.85 -7.21 7.57
CA THR A 64 -2.53 -5.93 7.80
C THR A 64 -1.55 -5.03 8.52
N MET A 65 -1.39 -3.80 8.02
CA MET A 65 -0.49 -2.81 8.55
C MET A 65 -1.28 -1.58 8.93
N ASN A 66 -1.17 -1.20 10.21
CA ASN A 66 -1.70 0.06 10.70
C ASN A 66 -0.62 1.13 10.54
N ILE A 67 -1.00 2.21 9.90
CA ILE A 67 -0.10 3.28 9.51
C ILE A 67 -0.53 4.54 10.25
N TRP A 68 0.47 5.33 10.63
CA TRP A 68 0.30 6.56 11.39
C TRP A 68 0.76 7.76 10.57
N GLU A 69 0.35 8.93 11.03
CA GLU A 69 0.59 10.23 10.38
C GLU A 69 2.07 10.57 10.18
N THR A 70 2.99 9.91 10.88
CA THR A 70 4.43 10.19 10.88
C THR A 70 5.21 9.53 9.73
N LEU A 71 4.54 8.84 8.81
CA LEU A 71 5.19 8.30 7.62
C LEU A 71 5.50 9.39 6.58
N SER A 72 6.59 9.18 5.84
CA SER A 72 7.01 10.06 4.74
C SER A 72 6.02 10.08 3.58
N VAL A 73 6.05 11.19 2.83
CA VAL A 73 5.37 11.33 1.53
C VAL A 73 5.68 10.14 0.62
N ASN A 74 4.66 9.65 -0.08
CA ASN A 74 4.71 8.45 -0.93
C ASN A 74 5.18 7.19 -0.19
N PRO A 75 4.44 6.70 0.81
CA PRO A 75 4.89 5.59 1.63
C PRO A 75 5.08 4.32 0.81
N VAL A 76 6.20 3.65 1.06
CA VAL A 76 6.54 2.35 0.47
C VAL A 76 6.47 1.29 1.55
N ILE A 77 5.49 0.43 1.44
CA ILE A 77 5.27 -0.69 2.34
C ILE A 77 5.88 -1.93 1.72
N THR A 78 6.73 -2.62 2.46
CA THR A 78 7.35 -3.85 1.99
C THR A 78 7.01 -4.98 2.94
N THR A 79 6.46 -6.06 2.39
CA THR A 79 6.17 -7.30 3.11
C THR A 79 6.73 -8.49 2.34
N TYR A 80 6.81 -9.63 3.00
CA TYR A 80 7.22 -10.89 2.40
C TYR A 80 6.06 -11.86 2.48
N MET A 81 5.85 -12.61 1.41
CA MET A 81 4.83 -13.66 1.37
C MET A 81 5.36 -14.87 0.62
N THR A 82 4.88 -16.05 0.99
CA THR A 82 5.12 -17.28 0.23
C THR A 82 4.11 -17.39 -0.90
N ILE A 83 4.58 -17.67 -2.12
CA ILE A 83 3.71 -17.90 -3.28
C ILE A 83 3.38 -19.38 -3.37
N ASP A 84 2.12 -19.74 -3.15
CA ASP A 84 1.67 -21.14 -3.25
C ASP A 84 1.13 -21.50 -4.64
N GLY A 85 0.96 -20.51 -5.52
CA GLY A 85 0.47 -20.71 -6.88
C GLY A 85 0.25 -19.42 -7.68
N ALA A 86 -0.38 -19.55 -8.85
CA ALA A 86 -0.91 -18.39 -9.55
C ALA A 86 -2.06 -17.77 -8.72
N GLY A 87 -2.17 -16.45 -8.75
CA GLY A 87 -3.14 -15.78 -7.90
C GLY A 87 -3.28 -14.29 -8.14
N SER A 88 -4.16 -13.66 -7.38
CA SER A 88 -4.29 -12.20 -7.35
C SER A 88 -3.85 -11.68 -6.00
N LEU A 89 -2.96 -10.68 -6.03
CA LEU A 89 -2.60 -9.89 -4.87
C LEU A 89 -3.47 -8.64 -4.88
N LYS A 90 -4.26 -8.44 -3.82
CA LYS A 90 -5.07 -7.25 -3.62
C LYS A 90 -4.55 -6.49 -2.41
N VAL A 91 -4.31 -5.21 -2.59
CA VAL A 91 -3.93 -4.29 -1.53
C VAL A 91 -5.04 -3.27 -1.38
N THR A 92 -5.65 -3.21 -0.20
CA THR A 92 -6.68 -2.25 0.14
C THR A 92 -6.12 -1.30 1.18
N PHE A 93 -6.14 0.01 0.93
CA PHE A 93 -5.70 0.99 1.91
C PHE A 93 -6.81 1.98 2.22
N THR A 94 -6.84 2.43 3.46
CA THR A 94 -7.82 3.39 3.96
C THR A 94 -7.09 4.63 4.43
N ASP A 95 -7.51 5.78 3.95
CA ASP A 95 -7.00 7.10 4.32
C ASP A 95 -7.75 7.72 5.51
N SER A 96 -7.16 8.73 6.14
CA SER A 96 -7.69 9.38 7.34
C SER A 96 -9.06 10.00 7.11
N LYS A 97 -9.32 10.45 5.87
CA LYS A 97 -10.57 11.02 5.39
C LYS A 97 -11.68 10.01 5.11
N GLY A 98 -11.41 8.71 5.30
CA GLY A 98 -12.36 7.62 5.04
C GLY A 98 -12.39 7.15 3.58
N THR A 99 -11.49 7.68 2.74
CA THR A 99 -11.30 7.17 1.37
C THR A 99 -10.69 5.77 1.44
N VAL A 100 -11.37 4.80 0.85
CA VAL A 100 -10.85 3.44 0.68
C VAL A 100 -10.50 3.24 -0.77
N GLU A 101 -9.27 2.85 -1.02
CA GLU A 101 -8.79 2.52 -2.36
C GLU A 101 -8.22 1.11 -2.37
N GLU A 102 -8.36 0.45 -3.52
CA GLU A 102 -7.86 -0.89 -3.75
C GLU A 102 -7.03 -0.96 -5.03
N SER A 103 -5.99 -1.76 -4.97
CA SER A 103 -5.07 -2.03 -6.06
C SER A 103 -4.86 -3.54 -6.17
N SER A 104 -4.87 -4.07 -7.38
CA SER A 104 -4.73 -5.50 -7.63
C SER A 104 -3.63 -5.76 -8.64
N GLU A 105 -2.79 -6.76 -8.38
CA GLU A 105 -1.74 -7.24 -9.27
C GLU A 105 -1.86 -8.75 -9.43
N GLU A 106 -1.66 -9.25 -10.64
CA GLU A 106 -1.64 -10.69 -10.91
C GLU A 106 -0.28 -11.30 -10.59
N ILE A 107 -0.29 -12.40 -9.85
CA ILE A 107 0.89 -13.22 -9.52
C ILE A 107 0.90 -14.44 -10.42
N LYS A 108 1.96 -14.58 -11.22
CA LYS A 108 2.17 -15.68 -12.17
C LYS A 108 3.54 -16.32 -11.89
N PRO A 109 3.62 -17.34 -11.01
CA PRO A 109 4.85 -18.09 -10.81
C PRO A 109 5.25 -18.78 -12.10
N LYS A 110 6.56 -18.86 -12.35
CA LYS A 110 7.07 -19.71 -13.44
C LYS A 110 7.07 -21.15 -12.95
N GLY A 111 6.31 -21.99 -13.64
CA GLY A 111 6.43 -23.45 -13.55
C GLY A 111 7.76 -23.93 -14.14
#